data_AF-A0A0G0ETS5-F1
#
_entry.id   AF-A0A0G0ETS5-F1
#
_cell.length_a   1.000
_cell.length_b   1.000
_cell.length_c   1.000
_cell.angle_alpha   90.00
_cell.angle_beta   90.00
_cell.angle_gamma   90.00
#
_symmetry.space_group_name_H-M   'P 1'
#
loop_
_entity.id
_entity.type
_entity.pdbx_description
1 polymer ?
#
loop_
_entity_poly.entity_id
_entity_poly.type
_entity_poly.pdbx_seq_one_letter_code
_entity_poly.pdbx_strand_id
1 'polypeptide(L)' 'MNKKDLAIFENFKIRRHYDEMAEVWYFSVIDIIAALTNQTDYNRAKTYWTTLKNRLKNEGSEVVTKCDRLKINPEKQLKL' A
#
# COMPACT_ATOMS: atom_id res chain seq x y z
N MET A 1 14.48 -3.24 -5.61
CA MET A 1 13.15 -3.80 -6.00
C MET A 1 13.32 -4.58 -7.29
N ASN A 2 12.86 -5.83 -7.34
CA ASN A 2 12.97 -6.67 -8.53
C ASN A 2 11.85 -6.30 -9.53
N LYS A 3 12.12 -6.32 -10.83
CA LYS A 3 11.17 -5.83 -11.87
C LYS A 3 9.89 -6.69 -11.93
N LYS A 4 9.92 -7.91 -11.40
CA LYS A 4 8.78 -8.86 -11.30
C LYS A 4 7.73 -8.44 -10.25
N ASP A 5 8.13 -7.63 -9.27
CA ASP A 5 7.30 -7.17 -8.15
C ASP A 5 6.44 -5.94 -8.47
N LEU A 6 6.43 -5.54 -9.75
CA LEU A 6 5.73 -4.35 -10.22
C LEU A 6 4.56 -4.75 -11.11
N ALA A 7 3.35 -4.41 -10.72
CA ALA A 7 2.18 -4.43 -11.61
C ALA A 7 1.98 -3.03 -12.21
N ILE A 8 1.61 -2.98 -13.48
CA ILE A 8 1.26 -1.73 -14.16
C ILE A 8 -0.25 -1.70 -14.30
N PHE A 9 -0.88 -0.68 -13.73
CA PHE A 9 -2.29 -0.39 -13.92
C PHE A 9 -2.41 0.99 -14.54
N GLU A 10 -2.90 1.05 -15.78
CA GLU A 10 -2.80 2.24 -16.64
C GLU A 10 -1.35 2.77 -16.70
N ASN A 11 -1.09 3.94 -16.12
CA ASN A 11 0.25 4.55 -16.00
C ASN A 11 0.84 4.46 -14.58
N PHE A 12 0.14 3.80 -13.66
CA PHE A 12 0.54 3.67 -12.27
C PHE A 12 1.30 2.38 -12.02
N LYS A 13 2.44 2.53 -11.34
CA LYS A 13 3.27 1.43 -10.88
C LYS A 13 2.82 1.00 -9.49
N ILE A 14 2.17 -0.16 -9.41
CA ILE A 14 1.68 -0.73 -8.15
C ILE A 14 2.69 -1.74 -7.63
N ARG A 15 3.21 -1.49 -6.43
CA ARG A 15 4.05 -2.46 -5.73
C ARG A 15 3.23 -3.63 -5.26
N ARG A 16 3.70 -4.84 -5.59
CA ARG A 16 3.12 -6.10 -5.12
C ARG A 16 4.21 -7.03 -4.60
N HIS A 17 3.84 -7.94 -3.72
CA HIS A 17 4.70 -9.00 -3.24
C HIS A 17 3.90 -10.30 -3.18
N TYR A 18 4.45 -11.37 -3.73
CA TYR A 18 3.88 -12.70 -3.58
C TYR A 18 4.55 -13.39 -2.40
N ASP A 19 3.75 -13.86 -1.45
CA ASP A 19 4.21 -14.72 -0.36
C ASP A 19 3.95 -16.18 -0.76
N GLU A 20 5.03 -16.90 -1.03
CA GLU A 20 4.98 -18.31 -1.46
C GLU A 20 4.50 -19.25 -0.35
N MET A 21 4.68 -18.89 0.93
CA MET A 21 4.28 -19.74 2.06
C MET A 21 2.79 -19.65 2.35
N ALA A 22 2.23 -18.43 2.23
CA ALA A 22 0.80 -18.20 2.44
C ALA A 22 -0.02 -18.38 1.14
N GLU A 23 0.64 -18.43 -0.02
CA GLU A 23 0.03 -18.36 -1.35
C GLU A 23 -0.84 -17.09 -1.54
N VAL A 24 -0.41 -15.98 -0.94
CA VAL A 24 -1.15 -14.70 -0.94
C VAL A 24 -0.38 -13.60 -1.65
N TRP A 25 -1.11 -12.74 -2.35
CA TRP A 25 -0.59 -11.50 -2.91
C TRP A 25 -0.81 -10.31 -1.96
N TYR A 26 0.26 -9.59 -1.68
CA TYR A 26 0.24 -8.31 -0.97
C TYR A 26 0.40 -7.16 -1.97
N PHE A 27 -0.35 -6.07 -1.74
CA PHE A 27 -0.29 -4.88 -2.56
C PHE A 27 -0.09 -3.62 -1.72
N SER A 28 0.58 -2.62 -2.28
CA SER A 28 0.68 -1.31 -1.67
C SER A 28 -0.64 -0.56 -1.76
N VAL A 29 -1.30 -0.38 -0.61
CA VAL A 29 -2.53 0.43 -0.49
C VAL A 29 -2.30 1.87 -0.97
N ILE A 30 -1.13 2.45 -0.70
CA ILE A 30 -0.84 3.83 -1.10
C ILE A 30 -0.75 3.94 -2.63
N ASP A 31 -0.20 2.94 -3.31
CA ASP A 31 -0.06 2.96 -4.77
C ASP A 31 -1.43 2.75 -5.45
N ILE A 32 -2.29 1.94 -4.84
CA ILE A 32 -3.69 1.77 -5.29
C ILE A 32 -4.44 3.10 -5.13
N ILE A 33 -4.32 3.76 -3.98
CA ILE A 33 -4.96 5.07 -3.75
C ILE A 33 -4.43 6.11 -4.74
N ALA A 34 -3.12 6.13 -4.99
CA ALA A 34 -2.52 7.01 -6.00
C ALA A 34 -3.13 6.77 -7.39
N ALA A 35 -3.28 5.52 -7.80
CA ALA A 35 -3.91 5.16 -9.08
C ALA A 35 -5.38 5.60 -9.14
N LEU A 36 -6.16 5.29 -8.10
CA LEU A 36 -7.60 5.61 -8.06
C LEU A 36 -7.88 7.12 -7.96
N THR A 37 -6.97 7.88 -7.36
CA THR A 37 -7.09 9.35 -7.25
C THR A 37 -6.37 10.09 -8.37
N ASN A 38 -5.81 9.37 -9.35
CA ASN A 38 -4.96 9.90 -10.41
C ASN A 38 -3.85 10.82 -9.89
N GLN A 39 -3.31 10.51 -8.71
CA GLN A 39 -2.34 11.33 -8.00
C GLN A 39 -0.94 10.74 -8.16
N THR A 40 -0.12 11.38 -8.97
CA THR A 40 1.26 10.94 -9.26
C THR A 40 2.21 11.18 -8.09
N ASP A 41 1.85 12.06 -7.15
CA ASP A 41 2.64 12.35 -5.96
C ASP A 41 2.32 11.35 -4.83
N TYR A 42 3.28 10.49 -4.55
CA TYR A 42 3.24 9.50 -3.48
C TYR A 42 2.97 10.10 -2.10
N ASN A 43 3.54 11.27 -1.78
CA ASN A 43 3.38 11.90 -0.47
C ASN A 43 1.95 12.40 -0.29
N ARG A 44 1.34 12.95 -1.35
CA ARG A 44 -0.07 13.36 -1.30
C ARG A 44 -1.01 12.17 -1.16
N ALA A 45 -0.75 11.07 -1.87
CA ALA A 45 -1.52 9.82 -1.72
C ALA A 45 -1.40 9.25 -0.29
N LYS A 46 -0.21 9.29 0.31
CA LYS A 46 0.03 8.88 1.70
C LYS A 46 -0.73 9.75 2.72
N THR A 47 -0.72 11.07 2.53
CA THR A 47 -1.48 12.00 3.38
C THR A 47 -2.97 11.73 3.28
N TYR A 48 -3.49 11.56 2.05
CA TYR A 48 -4.88 11.20 1.82
C TYR A 48 -5.26 9.89 2.51
N TRP A 49 -4.43 8.84 2.39
CA TRP A 49 -4.63 7.59 3.11
C TRP A 49 -4.68 7.77 4.63
N THR A 50 -3.80 8.61 5.19
CA THR A 50 -3.78 8.89 6.64
C THR A 50 -5.07 9.55 7.08
N THR A 51 -5.58 10.53 6.32
CA THR A 51 -6.86 11.18 6.59
C THR A 51 -8.03 10.21 6.46
N LEU A 52 -8.06 9.40 5.39
CA LEU A 52 -9.10 8.41 5.15
C LEU A 52 -9.15 7.37 6.28
N LYS A 53 -7.98 6.88 6.68
CA LYS A 53 -7.81 5.94 7.79
C LYS A 53 -8.35 6.51 9.11
N ASN A 54 -8.08 7.77 9.41
CA ASN A 54 -8.61 8.41 10.61
C ASN A 54 -10.15 8.57 10.55
N ARG A 55 -10.71 8.91 9.39
CA ARG A 55 -12.18 9.00 9.21
C ARG A 55 -12.85 7.65 9.40
N LEU A 56 -12.34 6.61 8.73
CA LEU A 56 -12.84 5.24 8.86
C LEU A 56 -12.79 4.75 10.31
N LYS A 57 -11.73 5.10 11.06
CA LYS A 57 -11.63 4.77 12.49
C LYS A 57 -12.70 5.47 13.31
N ASN A 58 -12.96 6.76 13.03
CA ASN A 58 -14.00 7.53 13.70
C ASN A 58 -15.41 7.03 13.37
N GLU A 59 -15.61 6.47 12.17
CA GLU A 59 -16.86 5.85 11.73
C GLU A 59 -17.06 4.43 12.29
N GLY A 60 -16.10 3.90 13.09
CA GLY A 60 -16.18 2.55 13.66
C GLY A 60 -15.86 1.43 12.66
N SER A 61 -15.22 1.76 11.52
CA SER A 61 -14.88 0.77 10.50
C SER A 61 -13.81 -0.21 10.98
N GLU A 62 -14.13 -1.51 10.97
CA GLU A 62 -13.18 -2.59 11.31
C GLU A 62 -11.96 -2.68 10.38
N VAL A 63 -12.05 -2.07 9.20
CA VAL A 63 -10.98 -2.08 8.18
C VAL A 63 -9.73 -1.39 8.71
N VAL A 64 -9.87 -0.36 9.55
CA VAL A 64 -8.72 0.35 10.13
C VAL A 64 -8.11 -0.46 11.28
N THR A 65 -8.94 -1.08 12.10
CA THR A 65 -8.53 -1.80 13.31
C THR A 65 -7.76 -3.08 12.97
N LYS A 66 -8.10 -3.77 11.88
CA LYS A 66 -7.38 -4.99 11.41
C LYS A 66 -6.18 -4.68 10.51
N CYS A 67 -6.22 -3.61 9.70
CA CYS A 67 -5.15 -3.28 8.75
C CYS A 67 -4.14 -2.25 9.26
N ASP A 68 -4.17 -1.92 10.55
CA ASP A 68 -3.32 -0.88 11.15
C ASP A 68 -1.82 -1.12 10.95
N ARG A 69 -1.40 -2.37 10.67
CA ARG A 69 0.01 -2.72 10.50
C ARG A 69 0.28 -3.96 9.62
N LEU A 70 0.17 -3.83 8.30
CA LEU A 70 1.04 -4.60 7.39
C LEU A 70 2.42 -3.91 7.35
N LYS A 71 3.18 -3.99 8.46
CA LYS A 71 4.61 -3.64 8.39
C LYS A 71 5.30 -4.78 7.65
N ILE A 72 5.74 -4.52 6.43
CA ILE A 72 6.95 -5.19 5.94
C ILE A 72 8.07 -4.72 6.87
N ASN A 73 8.71 -5.65 7.57
CA ASN A 73 9.76 -5.33 8.54
C ASN A 73 10.83 -4.42 7.91
N PRO A 74 11.27 -3.34 8.60
CA PRO A 74 12.30 -2.43 8.10
C PRO A 74 13.70 -3.05 7.98
N GLU A 75 13.92 -4.29 8.45
CA GLU A 75 15.23 -4.94 8.37
C GLU A 75 15.66 -5.30 6.93
N LYS A 76 14.77 -5.11 5.94
CA LYS A 76 15.14 -5.13 4.51
C LYS A 76 15.27 -3.73 3.88
N GLN A 77 15.30 -2.64 4.66
CA GLN A 77 15.58 -1.28 4.18
C GLN A 77 17.06 -0.84 4.28
N LEU A 78 17.99 -1.70 4.70
CA LEU A 78 19.43 -1.43 4.55
C LEU A 78 20.13 -2.59 3.85
N LYS A 79 20.14 -2.53 2.51
CA LYS A 79 21.25 -2.87 1.61
C LYS A 79 20.69 -2.84 0.20
N LEU A 80 20.73 -1.64 -0.39
CA LEU A 80 21.06 -1.31 -1.78
C LEU A 80 20.84 0.20 -1.93
#